data_AF-A0A5J9SG54-F1
#
_entry.id   AF-A0A5J9SG54-F1
#
_cell.length_a   1.000
_cell.length_b   1.000
_cell.length_c   1.000
_cell.angle_alpha   90.00
_cell.angle_beta   90.00
_cell.angle_gamma   90.00
#
_symmetry.space_group_name_H-M   'P 1'
#
loop_
_entity.id
_entity.type
_entity.pdbx_description
1 polymer ?
#
loop_
_entity_poly.entity_id
_entity_poly.type
_entity_poly.pdbx_seq_one_letter_code
_entity_poly.pdbx_strand_id
1 'polypeptide(L)'
;MRMKREKGDRELKLEEEDGCVPPWDPLGTDVSIENMHQGFTHVFESSFESTEGIKDYIQHPERVKFANEFLPALEKTLIIDYKPIAVN
;
A
#
# COMPACT_ATOMS: atom_id res chain seq x y z
N MET A 1 3.92 -4.53 0.45
CA MET A 1 3.48 -4.87 1.83
C MET A 1 2.52 -6.05 1.78
N ARG A 2 2.81 -7.18 2.46
CA ARG A 2 1.86 -8.31 2.57
C ARG A 2 1.50 -8.50 4.04
N MET A 3 0.24 -8.24 4.39
CA MET A 3 -0.26 -8.54 5.74
C MET A 3 -0.73 -9.98 5.80
N LYS A 4 -0.13 -10.79 6.69
CA LYS A 4 -0.61 -12.14 6.99
C LYS A 4 -1.14 -12.19 8.41
N ARG A 5 -2.24 -12.93 8.59
CA ARG A 5 -2.79 -13.27 9.92
C ARG A 5 -2.26 -14.64 10.29
N GLU A 6 -1.35 -14.73 11.27
CA GLU A 6 -0.88 -16.02 11.77
C GLU A 6 -1.95 -16.70 12.64
N LYS A 7 -2.00 -18.03 12.58
CA LYS A 7 -3.05 -18.83 13.21
C LYS A 7 -2.87 -18.85 14.73
N GLY A 8 -3.57 -17.95 15.43
CA GLY A 8 -3.55 -17.85 16.89
C GLY A 8 -3.36 -16.41 17.40
N ASP A 9 -2.89 -15.50 16.54
CA ASP A 9 -2.70 -14.09 16.89
C ASP A 9 -3.92 -13.25 16.48
N ARG A 10 -4.29 -12.31 17.36
CA ARG A 10 -5.31 -11.29 17.09
C ARG A 10 -4.75 -10.07 16.36
N GLU A 11 -3.46 -10.07 16.07
CA GLU A 11 -2.71 -8.92 15.57
C GLU A 11 -2.17 -9.23 14.16
N LEU A 12 -2.33 -8.28 13.22
CA LEU A 12 -1.80 -8.40 11.87
C LEU A 12 -0.31 -8.07 11.92
N LYS A 13 0.54 -9.00 11.47
CA LYS A 13 1.97 -8.74 11.32
C LYS A 13 2.25 -8.25 9.89
N LEU A 14 3.03 -7.18 9.81
CA LEU A 14 3.63 -6.71 8.57
C LEU A 14 4.85 -7.59 8.29
N GLU A 15 4.66 -8.57 7.41
CA GLU A 15 5.75 -9.46 7.01
C GLU A 15 6.50 -8.81 5.84
N GLU A 16 7.79 -8.52 6.04
CA GLU A 16 8.74 -8.20 4.98
C GLU A 16 9.25 -9.53 4.41
N GLU A 17 8.69 -10.01 3.29
CA GLU A 17 9.24 -11.21 2.62
C GLU A 17 10.62 -10.86 2.01
N ASP A 18 11.61 -11.72 2.29
CA ASP A 18 13.02 -11.62 1.91
C ASP A 18 13.21 -11.09 0.47
N GLY A 19 13.62 -9.82 0.37
CA GLY A 19 13.89 -9.13 -0.90
C GLY A 19 12.89 -8.03 -1.28
N CYS A 20 11.84 -7.80 -0.48
CA CYS A 20 10.89 -6.71 -0.70
C CYS A 20 11.39 -5.42 -0.02
N VAL A 21 11.56 -4.39 -0.86
CA VAL A 21 12.06 -3.04 -0.58
C VAL A 21 11.43 -2.43 0.70
N PRO A 22 12.21 -1.74 1.56
CA PRO A 22 11.71 -1.16 2.81
C PRO A 22 10.49 -0.24 2.60
N PRO A 23 9.67 0.01 3.64
CA PRO A 23 8.37 0.70 3.55
C PRO A 23 8.42 2.15 3.04
N TRP A 24 9.60 2.72 2.82
CA TRP A 24 9.84 4.06 2.27
C TRP A 24 10.12 4.05 0.76
N ASP A 25 10.53 2.91 0.20
CA ASP A 25 10.87 2.84 -1.22
C ASP A 25 9.60 2.58 -2.06
N PRO A 26 9.29 3.45 -3.03
CA PRO A 26 8.14 3.28 -3.89
C PRO A 26 8.28 1.99 -4.70
N LEU A 27 7.16 1.27 -4.87
CA LEU A 27 7.12 0.05 -5.68
C LEU A 27 7.50 0.36 -7.15
N GLY A 28 7.28 1.60 -7.58
CA GLY A 28 7.80 2.14 -8.84
C GLY A 28 7.65 3.66 -8.96
N THR A 29 8.49 4.26 -9.80
CA THR A 29 8.41 5.66 -10.24
C THR A 29 7.80 5.69 -11.65
N ASP A 30 6.99 6.70 -11.95
CA ASP A 30 6.41 6.88 -13.28
C ASP A 30 7.50 7.03 -14.34
N VAL A 31 7.34 6.28 -15.44
CA VAL A 31 8.20 6.32 -16.63
C VAL A 31 7.37 6.53 -17.90
N SER A 32 6.12 6.97 -17.75
CA SER A 32 5.20 7.16 -18.86
C SER A 32 5.67 8.26 -19.81
N ILE A 33 5.59 7.99 -21.12
CA ILE A 33 5.89 8.97 -22.18
C ILE A 33 4.62 9.66 -22.69
N GLU A 34 3.45 9.13 -22.33
CA GLU A 34 2.15 9.60 -22.80
C GLU A 34 1.68 10.88 -22.08
N ASN A 35 2.39 11.31 -21.03
CA ASN A 35 2.13 12.53 -20.27
C ASN A 35 0.69 12.61 -19.70
N MET A 36 0.07 11.45 -19.45
CA MET A 36 -1.28 11.34 -18.88
C MET A 36 -1.28 11.14 -17.36
N HIS A 37 -0.11 11.11 -16.72
CA HIS A 37 0.07 10.83 -15.29
C HIS A 37 -0.45 11.93 -14.35
N GLN A 38 -0.97 13.06 -14.87
CA GLN A 38 -1.58 14.16 -14.08
C GLN A 38 -0.68 14.73 -12.96
N GLY A 39 0.64 14.57 -13.10
CA GLY A 39 1.63 14.97 -12.10
C GLY A 39 1.84 13.98 -10.96
N PHE A 40 1.21 12.79 -10.97
CA PHE A 40 1.61 11.69 -10.10
C PHE A 40 2.95 11.12 -10.58
N THR A 41 3.80 10.72 -9.64
CA THR A 41 5.21 10.32 -9.91
C THR A 41 5.59 8.98 -9.33
N HIS A 42 4.82 8.43 -8.38
CA HIS A 42 5.13 7.21 -7.67
C HIS A 42 3.89 6.34 -7.51
N VAL A 43 4.07 5.02 -7.51
CA VAL A 43 3.02 4.04 -7.23
C VAL A 43 3.40 3.19 -6.02
N PHE A 44 2.41 2.94 -5.17
CA PHE A 44 2.49 2.05 -4.03
C PHE A 44 1.38 1.01 -4.16
N GLU A 45 1.72 -0.27 -4.16
CA GLU A 45 0.76 -1.36 -4.18
C GLU A 45 0.79 -2.12 -2.85
N SER A 46 -0.39 -2.45 -2.33
CA SER A 46 -0.54 -3.34 -1.18
C SER A 46 -1.70 -4.28 -1.46
N SER A 47 -1.44 -5.58 -1.36
CA SER A 47 -2.44 -6.61 -1.61
C SER A 47 -2.98 -7.15 -0.30
N PHE A 48 -4.30 -7.29 -0.22
CA PHE A 48 -5.00 -7.80 0.96
C PHE A 48 -5.88 -8.98 0.56
N GLU A 49 -6.00 -9.97 1.44
CA GLU A 49 -6.87 -11.14 1.21
C GLU A 49 -8.35 -10.80 1.30
N SER A 50 -8.73 -9.75 2.05
CA SER A 50 -10.12 -9.35 2.24
C SER A 50 -10.28 -7.86 2.48
N THR A 51 -11.53 -7.38 2.36
CA THR A 51 -11.92 -5.99 2.66
C THR A 51 -11.75 -5.63 4.13
N GLU A 52 -11.90 -6.60 5.02
CA GLU A 52 -11.68 -6.43 6.46
C GLU A 52 -10.19 -6.24 6.76
N GLY A 53 -9.31 -6.93 6.02
CA GLY A 53 -7.86 -6.72 6.11
C GLY A 53 -7.45 -5.29 5.79
N ILE A 54 -8.11 -4.64 4.81
CA ILE A 54 -7.89 -3.22 4.50
C ILE A 54 -8.30 -2.33 5.68
N LYS A 55 -9.46 -2.61 6.29
CA LYS A 55 -9.94 -1.84 7.45
C LYS A 55 -8.99 -1.94 8.63
N ASP A 56 -8.55 -3.16 8.95
CA ASP A 56 -7.61 -3.42 10.04
C ASP A 56 -6.25 -2.73 9.75
N TYR A 57 -5.75 -2.78 8.50
CA TYR A 57 -4.56 -2.06 8.07
C TYR A 57 -4.68 -0.54 8.24
N ILE A 58 -5.82 0.03 7.85
CA ILE A 58 -6.05 1.49 7.96
C ILE A 58 -5.96 1.96 9.41
N GLN A 59 -6.42 1.13 10.35
CA GLN A 59 -6.46 1.42 11.79
C GLN A 59 -5.17 1.02 12.52
N HIS A 60 -4.26 0.30 11.86
CA HIS A 60 -3.03 -0.19 12.48
C HIS A 60 -2.15 0.98 12.96
N PRO A 61 -1.65 0.98 14.21
CA PRO A 61 -0.95 2.12 14.79
C PRO A 61 0.32 2.51 14.01
N GLU A 62 1.06 1.54 13.48
CA GLU A 62 2.25 1.82 12.65
C GLU A 62 1.88 2.45 11.31
N ARG A 63 0.77 2.00 10.70
CA ARG A 63 0.26 2.60 9.48
C ARG A 63 -0.20 4.03 9.72
N VAL A 64 -0.88 4.29 10.84
CA VAL A 64 -1.35 5.64 11.21
C VAL A 64 -0.16 6.56 11.44
N LYS A 65 0.89 6.09 12.13
CA LYS A 65 2.13 6.83 12.31
C LYS A 65 2.77 7.17 10.96
N PHE A 66 2.91 6.18 10.07
CA PHE A 66 3.44 6.40 8.73
C PHE A 66 2.61 7.40 7.93
N ALA A 67 1.27 7.28 7.94
CA ALA A 67 0.39 8.19 7.24
C ALA A 67 0.54 9.64 7.73
N ASN A 68 0.72 9.84 9.04
CA ASN A 68 0.92 11.17 9.62
C ASN A 68 2.26 11.81 9.20
N GLU A 69 3.29 11.01 8.93
CA GLU A 69 4.59 11.49 8.45
C GLU A 69 4.60 11.66 6.92
N PHE A 70 3.97 10.74 6.19
CA PHE A 70 4.03 10.66 4.73
C PHE A 70 3.05 11.59 4.03
N LEU A 71 1.79 11.67 4.47
CA LEU A 71 0.76 12.48 3.79
C LEU A 71 1.12 13.97 3.71
N PRO A 72 1.73 14.61 4.73
CA PRO A 72 2.16 16.01 4.63
C PRO A 72 3.28 16.26 3.61
N ALA A 73 4.05 15.22 3.25
CA ALA A 73 5.12 15.32 2.26
C ALA A 73 4.62 15.23 0.80
N LEU A 74 3.34 14.88 0.59
CA LEU A 74 2.75 14.71 -0.72
C LEU A 74 2.07 15.99 -1.21
N GLU A 75 2.35 16.40 -2.45
CA GLU A 75 1.57 17.43 -3.12
C GLU A 75 0.18 16.91 -3.54
N LYS A 76 0.11 15.64 -3.98
CA LYS A 76 -1.12 14.97 -4.45
C LYS A 76 -1.11 13.52 -4.02
N THR A 77 -2.29 12.98 -3.69
CA THR A 77 -2.48 11.56 -3.38
C THR A 77 -3.75 11.02 -4.04
N LEU A 78 -3.69 9.78 -4.52
CA LEU A 78 -4.83 9.03 -5.06
C LEU A 78 -4.77 7.62 -4.46
N ILE A 79 -5.83 7.22 -3.77
CA ILE A 79 -5.96 5.91 -3.14
C ILE A 79 -7.12 5.18 -3.81
N ILE A 80 -6.87 3.97 -4.31
CA ILE A 80 -7.87 3.14 -4.97
C ILE A 80 -7.86 1.76 -4.33
N ASP A 81 -8.95 1.42 -3.65
CA ASP A 81 -9.22 0.06 -3.20
C ASP A 81 -10.05 -0.66 -4.27
N TYR A 82 -9.53 -1.76 -4.81
CA TYR A 82 -10.22 -2.52 -5.85
C TYR A 82 -10.06 -4.03 -5.64
N LYS A 83 -11.01 -4.79 -6.19
CA LYS A 83 -10.90 -6.23 -6.33
C LYS A 83 -10.49 -6.53 -7.77
N PRO A 84 -9.33 -7.16 -8.02
CA PRO A 84 -8.92 -7.49 -9.38
C PRO A 84 -9.92 -8.49 -9.98
N ILE A 85 -10.49 -8.12 -11.14
CA ILE A 85 -11.38 -8.99 -11.91
C ILE A 85 -10.70 -9.21 -13.25
N ALA A 86 -10.33 -10.46 -13.53
CA ALA A 86 -9.88 -10.83 -14.87
C ALA A 86 -11.12 -10.87 -15.80
N VAL A 87 -11.06 -10.12 -16.89
CA VAL A 87 -12.04 -10.19 -17.97
C VAL A 87 -11.38 -10.95 -19.10
N ASN A 88 -11.90 -12.14 -19.39
CA ASN A 88 -11.44 -13.00 -20.48
C ASN A 88 -12.19 -12.70 -21.78
#